data_AF-A0AAD8TMP6-F1
#
_entry.id   AF-A0AAD8TMP6-F1
#
_cell.length_a   1.000
_cell.length_b   1.000
_cell.length_c   1.000
_cell.angle_alpha   90.00
_cell.angle_beta   90.00
_cell.angle_gamma   90.00
#
_symmetry.space_group_name_H-M   'P 1'
#
loop_
_entity.id
_entity.type
_entity.pdbx_description
1 polymer ?
#
loop_
_entity_poly.entity_id
_entity_poly.type
_entity_poly.pdbx_seq_one_letter_code
_entity_poly.pdbx_strand_id
1 'polypeptide(L)' 'MKFDKLMIWVRVIDLPYNKLNGTWGERIAKKMGEFVKLDINKDGLVSAQYLRARVYIKVKDPLMRWVGLESVKLGKTF' A
#
# COMPACT_ATOMS: atom_id res chain seq x y z
N MET A 1 -13.39 6.07 26.76
CA MET A 1 -12.77 5.37 25.61
C MET A 1 -12.70 6.34 24.45
N LYS A 2 -11.53 6.56 23.83
CA LYS A 2 -11.37 7.51 22.71
C LYS A 2 -11.27 6.76 21.39
N PHE A 3 -12.06 7.17 20.40
CA PHE A 3 -12.08 6.60 19.04
C PHE A 3 -11.23 7.45 18.10
N ASP A 4 -9.91 7.43 18.31
CA ASP A 4 -8.98 8.27 17.55
C ASP A 4 -8.37 7.54 16.34
N LYS A 5 -8.34 6.20 16.36
CA LYS A 5 -7.80 5.36 15.29
C LYS A 5 -8.74 4.21 14.95
N LEU A 6 -8.76 3.84 13.66
CA LEU A 6 -9.48 2.67 13.15
C LEU A 6 -8.53 1.77 12.37
N MET A 7 -8.57 0.47 12.64
CA MET A 7 -7.83 -0.52 11.85
C MET A 7 -8.70 -1.02 10.70
N ILE A 8 -8.30 -0.73 9.46
CA ILE A 8 -9.05 -1.10 8.25
C ILE A 8 -8.18 -1.88 7.26
N TRP A 9 -8.86 -2.58 6.35
CA TRP A 9 -8.24 -3.09 5.14
C TRP A 9 -8.31 -2.05 4.03
N VAL A 10 -7.17 -1.63 3.53
CA VAL A 10 -7.06 -0.79 2.34
C VAL A 10 -6.75 -1.66 1.12
N ARG A 11 -7.35 -1.31 -0.02
CA ARG A 11 -7.07 -1.92 -1.31
C ARG A 11 -6.47 -0.85 -2.22
N VAL A 12 -5.35 -1.17 -2.86
CA VAL A 12 -4.72 -0.33 -3.86
C VAL A 12 -4.79 -1.07 -5.19
N ILE A 13 -5.52 -0.47 -6.12
CA ILE A 13 -5.78 -0.98 -7.47
C ILE A 13 -4.85 -0.30 -8.48
N ASP A 14 -4.85 -0.78 -9.72
CA ASP A 14 -4.10 -0.20 -10.85
C ASP A 14 -2.59 -0.09 -10.61
N LEU A 15 -2.05 -1.02 -9.84
CA LEU A 15 -0.62 -1.14 -9.58
C LEU A 15 0.05 -1.91 -10.73
N PRO A 16 1.15 -1.37 -11.30
CA PRO A 16 1.98 -2.12 -12.22
C PRO A 16 2.42 -3.47 -11.63
N TYR A 17 2.39 -4.54 -12.44
CA TYR A 17 2.73 -5.90 -12.01
C TYR A 17 4.08 -5.99 -11.28
N ASN A 18 5.10 -5.26 -11.75
CA ASN A 18 6.42 -5.22 -11.12
C ASN A 18 6.44 -4.60 -9.71
N LYS A 19 5.33 -4.01 -9.25
CA LYS A 19 5.15 -3.41 -7.92
C LYS A 19 4.18 -4.19 -7.03
N LEU A 20 3.66 -5.34 -7.49
CA LEU A 20 2.81 -6.24 -6.71
C LEU A 20 3.65 -7.22 -5.87
N ASN A 21 4.49 -6.69 -4.99
CA ASN A 21 5.29 -7.49 -4.05
C ASN A 21 5.29 -6.91 -2.63
N GLY A 22 5.74 -7.70 -1.66
CA GLY A 22 5.78 -7.31 -0.25
C GLY A 22 6.48 -5.98 0.03
N THR A 23 7.63 -5.76 -0.60
CA THR A 23 8.45 -4.55 -0.42
C THR A 23 7.74 -3.29 -0.86
N TRP A 24 7.18 -3.29 -2.09
CA TRP A 24 6.38 -2.17 -2.57
C TRP A 24 5.08 -2.02 -1.79
N GLY A 25 4.48 -3.15 -1.42
CA GLY A 25 3.24 -3.20 -0.67
C GLY A 25 3.31 -2.49 0.67
N GLU A 26 4.36 -2.74 1.44
CA GLU A 26 4.61 -2.07 2.71
C GLU A 26 4.86 -0.56 2.51
N ARG A 27 5.68 -0.18 1.52
CA ARG A 27 5.97 1.24 1.22
C ARG A 27 4.70 2.01 0.87
N ILE A 28 3.80 1.40 0.10
CA ILE A 28 2.50 1.99 -0.25
C ILE A 28 1.60 2.07 0.98
N ALA A 29 1.52 1.01 1.77
CA ALA A 29 0.67 0.97 2.97
C ALA A 29 1.07 2.03 4.01
N LYS A 30 2.38 2.26 4.19
CA LYS A 30 2.93 3.32 5.07
C LYS A 30 2.53 4.73 4.66
N LYS A 31 2.21 4.97 3.38
CA LYS A 31 1.66 6.27 2.93
C LYS A 31 0.20 6.45 3.34
N MET A 32 -0.56 5.35 3.44
CA MET A 32 -1.99 5.36 3.78
C MET A 32 -2.25 5.44 5.28
N GLY A 33 -1.31 4.99 6.10
CA GLY A 33 -1.45 4.98 7.56
C GLY A 33 -0.35 4.16 8.24
N GLU A 34 -0.56 3.84 9.51
CA GLU A 34 0.34 3.00 10.28
C GLU A 34 0.17 1.54 9.86
N PHE A 35 1.21 0.98 9.23
CA PHE A 35 1.19 -0.37 8.67
C PHE A 35 1.07 -1.45 9.74
N VAL A 36 0.18 -2.43 9.52
CA VAL A 36 -0.01 -3.59 10.40
C VAL A 36 0.43 -4.87 9.70
N LYS A 37 -0.12 -5.16 8.51
CA LYS A 37 0.25 -6.34 7.72
C LYS A 37 -0.15 -6.21 6.26
N LEU A 38 0.46 -7.04 5.42
CA LEU A 38 0.12 -7.17 4.02
C LEU A 38 -0.51 -8.54 3.74
N ASP A 39 -1.45 -8.57 2.81
CA ASP A 39 -2.04 -9.80 2.29
C ASP A 39 -1.15 -10.34 1.16
N ILE A 40 -0.19 -11.19 1.52
CA ILE A 40 0.80 -11.79 0.64
C ILE A 40 0.87 -13.30 0.87
N ASN A 41 1.23 -14.04 -0.16
CA ASN A 41 1.48 -15.46 -0.07
C ASN A 41 2.86 -15.74 0.60
N LYS A 42 3.18 -17.03 0.77
CA LYS A 42 4.45 -17.47 1.40
C LYS A 42 5.69 -17.02 0.62
N ASP A 43 5.55 -16.75 -0.68
CA ASP A 43 6.63 -16.31 -1.56
C ASP A 43 6.83 -14.79 -1.55
N GLY A 44 6.09 -14.05 -0.72
CA GLY A 44 6.19 -12.59 -0.61
C GLY A 44 5.50 -11.84 -1.77
N LEU A 45 4.72 -12.56 -2.58
CA LEU A 45 3.95 -12.01 -3.69
C LEU A 45 2.52 -11.71 -3.26
N VAL A 46 1.94 -10.70 -3.89
CA VAL A 46 0.52 -10.39 -3.71
C VAL A 46 -0.29 -11.45 -4.45
N SER A 47 -1.18 -12.14 -3.73
CA SER A 47 -2.01 -13.22 -4.29
C SER A 47 -3.17 -12.72 -5.16
N ALA A 48 -3.41 -11.42 -5.20
CA ALA A 48 -4.52 -10.77 -5.88
C ALA A 48 -4.06 -9.76 -6.95
N GLN A 49 -4.99 -9.37 -7.82
CA GLN A 49 -4.79 -8.30 -8.82
C GLN A 49 -4.66 -6.89 -8.19
N TYR A 50 -4.73 -6.80 -6.87
CA TYR A 50 -4.65 -5.57 -6.10
C TYR A 50 -3.83 -5.81 -4.85
N LEU A 51 -3.16 -4.76 -4.39
CA LEU A 51 -2.49 -4.78 -3.11
C LEU A 51 -3.52 -4.63 -1.99
N ARG A 52 -3.47 -5.50 -0.98
CA ARG A 52 -4.31 -5.37 0.21
C ARG A 52 -3.44 -5.29 1.46
N ALA A 53 -3.62 -4.21 2.22
CA ALA A 53 -2.88 -3.96 3.45
C ALA A 53 -3.84 -3.66 4.60
N ARG A 54 -3.45 -4.05 5.81
CA ARG A 54 -4.11 -3.65 7.05
C ARG A 54 -3.33 -2.50 7.64
N VAL A 55 -4.01 -1.39 7.91
CA VAL A 55 -3.41 -0.16 8.43
C VAL A 55 -4.30 0.44 9.52
N TYR A 56 -3.69 1.19 10.44
CA TYR A 56 -4.42 2.14 11.27
C TYR A 56 -4.50 3.49 10.58
N ILE A 57 -5.71 4.03 10.49
CA ILE A 57 -5.99 5.39 10.07
C ILE A 57 -6.44 6.22 11.27
N LYS A 58 -6.15 7.53 11.25
CA LYS A 58 -6.70 8.47 12.23
C LYS A 58 -8.09 8.89 11.78
N VAL A 59 -9.07 8.79 12.67
CA VAL A 59 -10.49 9.04 12.34
C VAL A 59 -10.76 10.50 11.98
N LYS A 60 -9.98 11.42 12.56
CA LYS A 60 -10.13 12.87 12.38
C LYS A 60 -9.43 13.40 11.13
N ASP A 61 -8.50 12.63 10.57
CA ASP A 61 -7.74 13.06 9.40
C ASP A 61 -8.52 12.70 8.12
N PRO A 62 -8.44 13.52 7.06
CA PRO A 62 -8.97 13.15 5.76
C PRO A 62 -8.39 11.82 5.28
N LEU A 63 -9.23 10.97 4.70
CA LEU A 63 -8.80 9.68 4.14
C LEU A 63 -7.94 9.90 2.89
N MET A 64 -6.77 9.26 2.84
CA MET A 64 -5.95 9.23 1.64
C MET A 64 -6.65 8.41 0.55
N ARG A 65 -6.96 9.06 -0.58
CA ARG A 65 -7.73 8.46 -1.69
C ARG A 65 -6.85 7.84 -2.76
N TRP A 66 -5.66 8.39 -2.99
CA TRP A 66 -4.78 8.01 -4.09
C TRP A 66 -3.32 8.00 -3.62
N VAL A 67 -2.51 7.13 -4.23
CA VAL A 67 -1.06 7.12 -4.05
C VAL A 67 -0.39 7.41 -5.39
N GLY A 68 0.45 8.44 -5.41
CA GLY A 68 1.33 8.73 -6.54
C GLY A 68 2.55 7.80 -6.52
N LEU A 69 2.84 7.19 -7.67
CA LEU A 69 4.05 6.43 -7.90
C LEU A 69 4.93 7.20 -8.89
N GLU A 70 6.04 7.72 -8.40
CA GLU A 70 7.04 8.34 -9.26
C GLU A 70 7.99 7.27 -9.79
N SER A 71 8.30 7.34 -11.09
CA SER A 71 9.35 6.54 -11.71
C SER A 71 10.38 7.49 -12.31
N VAL A 72 11.65 7.28 -11.96
CA VAL A 72 12.77 7.91 -12.67
C VAL A 72 13.01 7.09 -13.93
N LYS A 73 12.88 7.71 -15.11
CA LYS A 73 13.37 7.07 -16.35
C LYS A 73 14.88 7.00 -16.24
N LEU A 74 15.46 5.79 -16.11
CA LEU A 74 16.87 5.63 -16.45
C LEU A 74 17.02 6.02 -17.92
N GLY A 75 17.89 6.99 -18.21
CA GLY A 75 18.25 7.35 -19.57
C GLY A 75 18.68 6.09 -20.32
N LYS A 76 18.15 5.91 -21.54
CA LYS A 76 18.56 4.82 -22.43
C LYS A 76 20.06 4.95 -22.68
N THR A 77 20.86 4.02 -22.17
CA THR A 77 22.18 3.75 -22.74
C THR A 77 21.93 2.86 -23.95
N PHE A 78 22.17 3.42 -25.14
CA PHE A 78 22.13 2.72 -26.43
C PHE A 78 23.31 1.75 -26.55
#